data_AF-A0A2W1AYT4-F1
#
_entry.id   AF-A0A2W1AYT4-F1
#
_cell.length_a   1.000
_cell.length_b   1.000
_cell.length_c   1.000
_cell.angle_alpha   90.00
_cell.angle_beta   90.00
_cell.angle_gamma   90.00
#
_symmetry.space_group_name_H-M   'P 1'
#
loop_
_entity.id
_entity.type
_entity.pdbx_description
1 polymer ?
#
loop_
_entity_poly.entity_id
_entity_poly.type
_entity_poly.pdbx_seq_one_letter_code
_entity_poly.pdbx_strand_id
1 'polypeptide(L)' 'MPSTVLVTERFVKLAKATMRGRGMPDAPMVILPRSELTEYVERAAVENILEEAMSGVIGHLTKKGAPV' A
#
# COMPACT_ATOMS: atom_id res chain seq x y z
N MET A 1 8.06 -12.33 -19.83
CA MET A 1 8.01 -10.85 -19.96
C MET A 1 8.71 -10.26 -18.75
N PRO A 2 9.63 -9.31 -18.88
CA PRO A 2 10.19 -8.61 -17.73
C PRO A 2 9.06 -7.83 -17.03
N SER A 3 8.90 -8.03 -15.72
CA SER A 3 7.92 -7.31 -14.90
C SER A 3 8.53 -5.99 -14.42
N THR A 4 7.76 -4.90 -14.49
CA THR A 4 8.17 -3.57 -14.01
C THR A 4 7.12 -3.04 -13.06
N VAL A 5 7.56 -2.49 -11.93
CA VAL A 5 6.69 -1.90 -10.91
C VAL A 5 6.61 -0.40 -11.13
N LEU A 6 5.40 0.09 -11.45
CA LEU A 6 5.11 1.52 -11.47
C LEU A 6 4.62 1.94 -10.09
N VAL A 7 5.23 2.98 -9.51
CA VAL A 7 4.86 3.44 -8.17
C VAL A 7 4.99 4.95 -8.06
N THR A 8 4.10 5.61 -7.33
CA THR A 8 4.31 7.01 -6.94
C THR A 8 5.29 7.09 -5.77
N GLU A 9 5.99 8.22 -5.61
CA GLU A 9 7.01 8.39 -4.57
C GLU A 9 6.53 8.01 -3.15
N ARG A 10 5.27 8.29 -2.83
CA ARG A 10 4.66 8.03 -1.51
C ARG A 10 4.67 6.54 -1.14
N PHE A 11 4.60 5.64 -2.13
CA PHE A 11 4.43 4.21 -1.88
C PHE A 11 5.71 3.37 -2.10
N VAL A 12 6.85 4.00 -2.38
CA VAL A 12 8.12 3.28 -2.65
C VAL A 12 8.47 2.28 -1.55
N LYS A 13 8.29 2.65 -0.27
CA LYS A 13 8.59 1.75 0.86
C LYS A 13 7.67 0.53 0.89
N LEU A 14 6.36 0.74 0.69
CA LEU A 14 5.38 -0.34 0.64
C LEU A 14 5.64 -1.26 -0.56
N ALA A 15 5.86 -0.68 -1.75
CA ALA A 15 6.16 -1.43 -2.95
C ALA A 15 7.40 -2.32 -2.78
N LYS A 16 8.48 -1.81 -2.19
CA LYS A 16 9.68 -2.62 -1.86
C LYS A 16 9.37 -3.78 -0.92
N ALA A 17 8.57 -3.55 0.12
CA ALA A 17 8.16 -4.62 1.04
C ALA A 17 7.33 -5.70 0.33
N THR A 18 6.36 -5.28 -0.49
CA THR A 18 5.53 -6.18 -1.29
C THR A 18 6.36 -6.97 -2.32
N MET A 19 7.30 -6.32 -3.01
CA MET A 19 8.21 -6.94 -3.96
C MET A 19 9.06 -8.05 -3.33
N ARG A 20 9.61 -7.80 -2.14
CA ARG A 20 10.33 -8.82 -1.36
C ARG A 20 9.42 -10.00 -1.01
N GLY A 21 8.23 -9.72 -0.49
CA GLY A 21 7.24 -10.75 -0.14
C GLY A 21 6.78 -11.61 -1.34
N ARG A 22 6.86 -11.07 -2.56
CA ARG A 22 6.52 -11.78 -3.81
C ARG A 22 7.72 -12.42 -4.52
N GLY A 23 8.90 -12.47 -3.88
CA GLY A 23 10.09 -13.08 -4.48
C GLY A 23 10.67 -12.29 -5.66
N MET A 24 10.38 -10.99 -5.75
CA MET A 24 10.85 -10.09 -6.82
C MET A 24 11.61 -8.88 -6.27
N PRO A 25 12.64 -9.08 -5.41
CA PRO A 25 13.35 -7.96 -4.76
C PRO A 25 14.07 -7.03 -5.75
N ASP A 26 14.51 -7.58 -6.89
CA ASP A 26 15.33 -6.89 -7.89
C ASP A 26 14.55 -6.50 -9.15
N ALA A 27 13.21 -6.63 -9.14
CA ALA A 27 12.42 -6.23 -10.30
C ALA A 27 12.56 -4.71 -10.55
N PRO A 28 12.69 -4.28 -11.81
CA PRO A 28 12.77 -2.85 -12.15
C PRO A 28 11.59 -2.07 -11.60
N MET A 29 11.88 -0.91 -11.01
CA MET A 29 10.88 0.02 -10.48
C MET A 29 11.00 1.37 -11.18
N VAL A 30 9.88 1.87 -11.70
CA VAL A 30 9.76 3.22 -12.24
C VAL A 30 8.96 4.05 -11.26
N ILE A 31 9.59 5.11 -10.76
CA ILE A 31 8.96 6.06 -9.86
C ILE A 31 8.29 7.12 -10.71
N LEU A 32 6.97 7.22 -10.60
CA LEU A 32 6.19 8.23 -11.28
C LEU A 32 6.41 9.59 -10.59
N PRO A 33 6.69 10.65 -11.36
CA PRO A 33 6.91 11.98 -10.80
C PRO A 33 5.64 12.49 -10.13
N ARG A 34 5.83 13.40 -9.17
CA ARG A 34 4.71 14.10 -8.54
C ARG A 34 3.95 14.90 -9.60
N SER A 35 2.64 14.74 -9.59
CA SER A 35 1.70 15.56 -10.33
C SER A 35 0.53 15.93 -9.43
N GLU A 36 -0.12 17.05 -9.76
CA GLU A 36 -1.40 17.46 -9.18
C GLU A 36 -2.39 16.28 -9.10
N LEU A 37 -2.50 15.46 -10.14
CA LEU A 37 -3.36 14.27 -10.20
C LEU A 37 -2.98 13.15 -9.19
N THR A 38 -1.72 13.11 -8.74
CA THR A 38 -1.23 12.15 -7.74
C THR A 38 -1.14 12.73 -6.33
N GLU A 39 -1.32 14.05 -6.18
CA GLU A 39 -1.19 14.77 -4.91
C GLU A 39 -2.52 15.10 -4.22
N TYR A 40 -3.66 15.10 -4.92
CA TYR A 40 -4.93 15.46 -4.29
C TYR A 40 -5.65 14.25 -3.70
N VAL A 41 -5.20 13.83 -2.52
CA VAL A 41 -6.13 13.28 -1.54
C VAL A 41 -6.12 14.25 -0.38
N GLU A 42 -7.23 14.95 -0.19
CA GLU A 42 -7.39 15.82 0.97
C GLU A 42 -7.02 15.05 2.24
N ARG A 43 -6.37 15.72 3.19
CA ARG A 43 -5.95 15.09 4.44
C ARG A 43 -7.07 14.28 5.10
N ALA A 44 -8.29 14.83 5.10
CA ALA A 44 -9.48 14.18 5.60
C ALA A 44 -9.78 12.85 4.88
N ALA A 45 -9.61 12.80 3.56
CA ALA A 45 -9.79 11.56 2.80
C ALA A 45 -8.71 10.50 3.12
N VAL A 46 -7.46 10.91 3.40
CA VAL A 46 -6.42 9.99 3.86
C VAL A 46 -6.72 9.45 5.26
N GLU A 47 -7.19 10.30 6.16
CA GLU A 47 -7.57 9.94 7.54
C GLU A 47 -8.74 8.95 7.53
N ASN A 48 -9.78 9.19 6.72
CA ASN A 48 -10.93 8.28 6.57
C ASN A 48 -10.51 6.90 6.04
N ILE A 49 -9.68 6.85 4.99
CA ILE A 49 -9.18 5.58 4.44
C ILE A 49 -8.37 4.81 5.50
N LEU A 50 -7.56 5.51 6.30
CA LEU A 50 -6.76 4.89 7.35
C LEU A 50 -7.64 4.31 8.46
N GLU A 51 -8.65 5.05 8.93
CA GLU A 51 -9.60 4.58 9.93
C GLU A 51 -10.34 3.33 9.47
N GLU A 52 -10.85 3.32 8.23
CA GLU A 52 -11.56 2.19 7.66
C GLU A 52 -10.65 0.95 7.55
N ALA A 53 -9.42 1.13 7.03
CA ALA A 53 -8.45 0.05 6.92
C ALA A 53 -8.05 -0.53 8.27
N MET A 54 -7.79 0.33 9.27
CA MET A 54 -7.43 -0.11 10.63
C MET A 54 -8.58 -0.82 11.32
N SER A 55 -9.82 -0.32 11.17
CA SER A 55 -11.02 -0.99 11.67
C SER A 55 -11.19 -2.38 11.05
N GLY A 56 -10.96 -2.51 9.73
CA GLY A 56 -10.95 -3.80 9.04
C GLY A 56 -9.91 -4.77 9.59
N VAL A 57 -8.67 -4.32 9.82
CA VAL A 57 -7.60 -5.14 10.40
C VAL A 57 -7.95 -5.56 11.83
N ILE A 58 -8.38 -4.63 12.69
CA ILE A 58 -8.77 -4.92 14.07
C ILE A 58 -9.93 -5.90 14.10
N GLY A 59 -10.96 -5.70 13.28
CA GLY A 59 -12.09 -6.63 13.16
C GLY A 59 -11.67 -8.04 12.72
N HIS A 60 -10.66 -8.14 11.84
CA HIS A 60 -10.10 -9.43 11.44
C HIS A 60 -9.33 -10.12 12.57
N LEU A 61 -8.56 -9.34 13.35
CA LEU A 61 -7.79 -9.85 14.48
C LEU A 61 -8.69 -10.29 15.65
N THR A 62 -9.77 -9.56 15.92
CA THR A 62 -10.70 -9.88 17.01
C THR A 62 -11.62 -11.05 16.67
N LYS A 63 -12.06 -11.19 15.41
CA LYS A 63 -12.83 -12.37 14.98
C LYS A 63 -12.01 -13.67 14.96
N LYS A 64 -10.70 -13.59 14.70
CA LYS A 64 -9.81 -14.77 14.72
C LYS A 64 -9.48 -15.27 16.15
N GLY A 65 -9.95 -14.55 17.19
CA GLY A 65 -9.82 -14.95 18.59
C GLY A 65 -11.03 -15.71 19.16
N ALA A 66 -12.07 -16.00 18.36
CA ALA A 66 -13.17 -16.85 18.81
C ALA A 66 -12.71 -18.32 18.85
N PRO A 67 -12.77 -19.01 20.00
CA PRO A 67 -12.36 -20.39 20.12
C PRO A 67 -13.34 -21.29 19.33
N VAL A 68 -12.78 -22.23 18.56
CA VAL A 68 -13.48 -23.45 18.14
C VAL A 68 -13.19 -24.50 19.19
#